data_AF-A0A1H9FRG4-F1
#
_entry.id   AF-A0A1H9FRG4-F1
#
_cell.length_a   1.000
_cell.length_b   1.000
_cell.length_c   1.000
_cell.angle_alpha   90.00
_cell.angle_beta   90.00
_cell.angle_gamma   90.00
#
_symmetry.space_group_name_H-M   'P 1'
#
loop_
_entity.id
_entity.type
_entity.pdbx_description
1 polymer ?
#
loop_
_entity_poly.entity_id
_entity_poly.type
_entity_poly.pdbx_seq_one_letter_code
_entity_poly.pdbx_strand_id
1 'polypeptide(L)'
;MSEDRRKLSIAMYHYTRDLKHSRYPDIKGLDIHLFRQQMEFFKTNCNVVTMEQVIDAVKGNSTLPDNAILLTFDDGYIDNFTYAYPILEEFGFQGSFFIPGKTFTTHQLLDVNKIHYILASADIAKLVVDVKQKMDYYRGREFDYPDTVELWNQYAIDERFDGKETVFVKRILQTVLPEKLRNIISSDLFEKYVGVTEEQLAYELYMTSEQIRTLRKHGMFIGIHGYDHYWLGNLSTEQMKEDILKALETMDEFIDRKEWVMNYPYGSYNDDVLRLIGENGACIGLTTDTRAAEIGKDSALLLPRLDCNDFPPKSENYKRWK
;
A
#
# COMPACT_ATOMS: atom_id res chain seq x y z
N MET A 1 -34.58 2.82 18.10
CA MET A 1 -33.20 2.82 18.63
C MET A 1 -32.34 3.41 17.53
N SER A 2 -31.79 4.62 17.71
CA SER A 2 -30.87 5.19 16.72
C SER A 2 -29.60 4.35 16.77
N GLU A 3 -29.31 3.60 15.71
CA GLU A 3 -27.98 3.00 15.52
C GLU A 3 -26.96 4.13 15.67
N ASP A 4 -26.09 4.03 16.68
CA ASP A 4 -25.04 5.01 16.94
C ASP A 4 -23.96 4.83 15.87
N ARG A 5 -24.25 5.34 14.68
CA ARG A 5 -23.43 5.24 13.47
C ARG A 5 -22.26 6.20 13.61
N ARG A 6 -21.04 5.67 13.70
CA ARG A 6 -19.84 6.48 13.85
C ARG A 6 -18.96 6.34 12.62
N LYS A 7 -18.50 7.49 12.14
CA LYS A 7 -17.54 7.57 11.05
C LYS A 7 -16.14 7.27 11.58
N LEU A 8 -15.39 6.49 10.81
CA LEU A 8 -13.97 6.22 11.05
C LEU A 8 -13.18 6.77 9.87
N SER A 9 -12.24 7.67 10.14
CA SER A 9 -11.20 7.99 9.15
C SER A 9 -10.10 6.95 9.24
N ILE A 10 -9.64 6.41 8.12
CA ILE A 10 -8.50 5.48 8.10
C ILE A 10 -7.42 6.13 7.25
N ALA A 11 -6.33 6.56 7.86
CA ALA A 11 -5.23 7.23 7.17
C ALA A 11 -4.26 6.20 6.59
N MET A 12 -3.99 6.31 5.29
CA MET A 12 -3.12 5.41 4.52
C MET A 12 -1.75 6.04 4.27
N TYR A 13 -0.72 5.43 4.82
CA TYR A 13 0.69 5.78 4.67
C TYR A 13 1.44 4.68 3.92
N HIS A 14 2.49 5.05 3.19
CA HIS A 14 3.38 4.11 2.51
C HIS A 14 4.83 4.43 2.92
N TYR A 15 5.50 5.32 2.20
CA TYR A 15 6.82 5.83 2.58
C TYR A 15 6.69 6.97 3.60
N THR A 16 7.31 6.81 4.77
CA THR A 16 7.46 7.87 5.79
C THR A 16 8.93 8.05 6.12
N ARG A 17 9.60 9.04 5.53
CA ARG A 17 11.06 9.13 5.57
C ARG A 17 11.60 10.55 5.52
N ASP A 18 12.88 10.73 5.82
CA ASP A 18 13.60 11.96 5.49
C ASP A 18 13.85 11.99 3.97
N LEU A 19 12.93 12.60 3.22
CA LEU A 19 13.01 12.63 1.76
C LEU A 19 14.21 13.45 1.32
N LYS A 20 14.40 14.61 1.95
CA LYS A 20 15.42 15.60 1.59
C LYS A 20 16.84 15.04 1.63
N HIS A 21 17.14 14.19 2.61
CA HIS A 21 18.47 13.60 2.77
C HIS A 21 18.56 12.14 2.31
N SER A 22 17.51 11.61 1.68
CA SER A 22 17.53 10.25 1.10
C SER A 22 18.24 10.21 -0.26
N ARG A 23 18.66 9.01 -0.68
CA ARG A 23 19.21 8.75 -2.02
C ARG A 23 18.20 9.06 -3.14
N TYR A 24 16.90 8.98 -2.85
CA TYR A 24 15.81 9.13 -3.82
C TYR A 24 14.81 10.20 -3.34
N PRO A 25 15.19 11.48 -3.37
CA PRO A 25 14.39 12.56 -2.77
C PRO A 25 13.04 12.78 -3.46
N ASP A 26 12.90 12.36 -4.71
CA ASP A 26 11.67 12.49 -5.50
C ASP A 26 10.72 11.28 -5.37
N ILE A 27 11.05 10.30 -4.52
CA ILE A 27 10.12 9.20 -4.24
C ILE A 27 8.84 9.74 -3.60
N LYS A 28 7.69 9.26 -4.07
CA LYS A 28 6.39 9.72 -3.58
C LYS A 28 6.13 9.16 -2.18
N GLY A 29 6.48 9.95 -1.17
CA GLY A 29 6.26 9.64 0.24
C GLY A 29 5.87 10.87 1.04
N LEU A 30 5.68 10.67 2.34
CA LEU A 30 5.49 11.75 3.29
C LEU A 30 6.81 12.02 4.02
N ASP A 31 7.27 13.27 3.94
CA ASP A 31 8.45 13.71 4.67
C ASP A 31 8.24 13.59 6.18
N ILE A 32 9.29 13.19 6.91
CA ILE A 32 9.24 12.95 8.35
C ILE A 32 8.76 14.17 9.16
N HIS A 33 9.11 15.39 8.75
CA HIS A 33 8.65 16.59 9.45
C HIS A 33 7.13 16.79 9.28
N LEU A 34 6.60 16.49 8.09
CA LEU A 34 5.17 16.57 7.82
C LEU A 34 4.42 15.44 8.54
N PHE A 35 5.01 14.25 8.65
CA PHE A 35 4.44 13.15 9.42
C PHE A 35 4.32 13.50 10.90
N ARG A 36 5.35 14.09 11.52
CA ARG A 36 5.27 14.56 12.92
C ARG A 36 4.19 15.62 13.11
N GLN A 37 4.11 16.60 12.21
CA GLN A 37 3.05 17.63 12.24
C GLN A 37 1.64 17.00 12.11
N GLN A 38 1.50 15.94 11.31
CA GLN A 38 0.27 15.16 11.22
C GLN A 38 -0.09 14.49 12.55
N MET A 39 0.88 13.89 13.24
CA MET A 39 0.64 13.29 14.55
C MET A 39 0.23 14.33 15.61
N GLU A 40 0.83 15.52 15.59
CA GLU A 40 0.42 16.66 16.43
C GLU A 40 -1.02 17.10 16.15
N PHE A 41 -1.37 17.20 14.86
CA PHE A 41 -2.72 17.49 14.44
C PHE A 41 -3.72 16.43 14.93
N PHE A 42 -3.44 15.14 14.74
CA PHE A 42 -4.32 14.07 15.20
C PHE A 42 -4.46 14.03 16.71
N LYS A 43 -3.38 14.26 17.47
CA LYS A 43 -3.42 14.33 18.93
C LYS A 43 -4.37 15.39 19.46
N THR A 44 -4.51 16.51 18.73
CA THR A 44 -5.34 17.64 19.16
C THR A 44 -6.77 17.57 18.62
N ASN A 45 -6.99 16.95 17.45
CA ASN A 45 -8.24 17.07 16.70
C ASN A 45 -8.99 15.76 16.45
N CYS A 46 -8.39 14.62 16.79
CA CYS A 46 -8.94 13.29 16.53
C CYS A 46 -8.81 12.40 17.77
N ASN A 47 -9.62 11.34 17.79
CA ASN A 47 -9.41 10.22 18.70
C ASN A 47 -8.69 9.11 17.93
N VAL A 48 -7.38 8.99 18.11
CA VAL A 48 -6.61 7.91 17.48
C VAL A 48 -7.00 6.58 18.13
N VAL A 49 -7.56 5.67 17.34
CA VAL A 49 -8.05 4.36 17.80
C VAL A 49 -7.10 3.23 17.40
N THR A 50 -7.11 2.15 18.16
CA THR A 50 -6.37 0.92 17.83
C THR A 50 -7.16 0.04 16.87
N MET A 51 -6.49 -0.90 16.20
CA MET A 51 -7.15 -1.87 15.34
C MET A 51 -8.13 -2.73 16.14
N GLU A 52 -7.79 -3.13 17.37
CA GLU A 52 -8.66 -3.92 18.23
C GLU A 52 -9.97 -3.19 18.54
N GLN A 53 -9.92 -1.88 18.80
CA GLN A 53 -11.13 -1.07 18.98
C GLN A 53 -12.00 -1.04 17.73
N VAL A 54 -11.39 -1.01 16.54
CA VAL A 54 -12.12 -1.07 15.27
C VAL A 54 -12.72 -2.46 15.04
N ILE A 55 -11.99 -3.54 15.36
CA ILE A 55 -12.48 -4.92 15.31
C ILE A 55 -13.71 -5.09 16.22
N ASP A 56 -13.63 -4.60 17.46
CA ASP A 56 -14.75 -4.64 18.40
C ASP A 56 -15.96 -3.84 17.91
N ALA A 57 -15.74 -2.67 17.34
CA ALA A 57 -16.82 -1.83 16.83
C ALA A 57 -17.50 -2.46 15.60
N VAL A 58 -16.73 -3.06 14.69
CA VAL A 58 -17.26 -3.79 13.52
C VAL A 58 -18.06 -5.02 13.93
N LYS A 59 -17.69 -5.69 15.02
CA LYS A 59 -18.44 -6.81 15.60
C LYS A 59 -19.66 -6.38 16.43
N GLY A 60 -19.83 -5.08 16.67
CA GLY A 60 -20.91 -4.54 17.50
C GLY A 60 -20.68 -4.71 19.01
N ASN A 61 -19.45 -5.02 19.43
CA ASN A 61 -19.09 -5.16 20.86
C ASN A 61 -18.92 -3.79 21.55
N SER A 62 -18.61 -2.75 20.78
CA SER A 62 -18.38 -1.38 21.29
C SER A 62 -18.74 -0.33 20.23
N THR A 63 -18.67 0.95 20.60
CA THR A 63 -18.79 2.07 19.66
C THR A 63 -17.48 2.85 19.62
N LEU A 64 -17.14 3.38 18.43
CA LEU A 64 -15.97 4.25 18.29
C LEU A 64 -16.28 5.66 18.81
N PRO A 65 -15.27 6.38 19.34
CA PRO A 65 -15.43 7.77 19.72
C PRO A 65 -15.69 8.68 18.51
N ASP A 66 -16.19 9.89 18.76
CA ASP A 66 -16.30 10.91 17.71
C ASP A 66 -14.94 11.25 17.10
N ASN A 67 -14.91 11.58 15.81
CA ASN A 67 -13.67 11.91 15.08
C ASN A 67 -12.59 10.82 15.25
N ALA A 68 -13.00 9.54 15.26
CA ALA A 68 -12.09 8.41 15.32
C ALA A 68 -11.18 8.38 14.08
N ILE A 69 -9.90 8.09 14.30
CA ILE A 69 -8.92 7.88 13.22
C ILE A 69 -8.05 6.65 13.48
N LEU A 70 -7.91 5.79 12.49
CA LEU A 70 -6.99 4.66 12.48
C LEU A 70 -5.80 4.97 11.56
N LEU A 71 -4.58 4.62 11.98
CA LEU A 71 -3.35 4.86 11.22
C LEU A 71 -2.85 3.56 10.58
N THR A 72 -2.73 3.54 9.25
CA THR A 72 -2.35 2.35 8.48
C THR A 72 -1.12 2.61 7.61
N PHE A 73 -0.21 1.64 7.55
CA PHE A 73 1.07 1.71 6.85
C PHE A 73 1.26 0.48 5.99
N ASP A 74 1.46 0.69 4.69
CA ASP A 74 1.45 -0.39 3.71
C ASP A 74 2.89 -0.79 3.31
N ASP A 75 3.00 -1.92 2.60
CA ASP A 75 4.19 -2.44 1.92
C ASP A 75 5.39 -2.91 2.76
N GLY A 76 5.35 -2.77 4.09
CA GLY A 76 6.40 -3.31 4.96
C GLY A 76 7.77 -2.61 4.83
N TYR A 77 7.79 -1.33 4.44
CA TYR A 77 9.05 -0.58 4.32
C TYR A 77 9.77 -0.35 5.65
N ILE A 78 11.10 -0.41 5.63
CA ILE A 78 11.96 -0.12 6.78
C ILE A 78 11.82 1.33 7.26
N ASP A 79 11.43 2.24 6.37
CA ASP A 79 11.15 3.64 6.71
C ASP A 79 10.06 3.73 7.80
N ASN A 80 9.06 2.85 7.75
CA ASN A 80 7.98 2.79 8.72
C ASN A 80 8.47 2.35 10.11
N PHE A 81 9.50 1.50 10.18
CA PHE A 81 10.17 1.14 11.43
C PHE A 81 11.15 2.21 11.92
N THR A 82 11.91 2.81 11.01
CA THR A 82 13.02 3.71 11.35
C THR A 82 12.54 5.10 11.72
N TYR A 83 11.48 5.58 11.07
CA TYR A 83 11.00 6.95 11.18
C TYR A 83 9.59 7.05 11.77
N ALA A 84 8.61 6.32 11.22
CA ALA A 84 7.23 6.44 11.72
C ALA A 84 7.06 5.84 13.11
N TYR A 85 7.55 4.62 13.35
CA TYR A 85 7.38 3.91 14.62
C TYR A 85 7.86 4.71 15.85
N PRO A 86 9.08 5.30 15.89
CA PRO A 86 9.51 6.09 17.04
C PRO A 86 8.61 7.29 17.32
N ILE A 87 8.12 7.96 16.26
CA ILE A 87 7.19 9.09 16.40
C ILE A 87 5.84 8.60 16.94
N LEU A 88 5.31 7.46 16.45
CA LEU A 88 4.08 6.90 16.99
C LEU A 88 4.21 6.55 18.48
N GLU A 89 5.34 5.97 18.89
CA GLU A 89 5.64 5.63 20.28
C GLU A 89 5.69 6.89 21.17
N GLU A 90 6.35 7.97 20.73
CA GLU A 90 6.36 9.26 21.44
C GLU A 90 4.96 9.84 21.68
N PHE A 91 4.04 9.63 20.72
CA PHE A 91 2.67 10.11 20.81
C PHE A 91 1.73 9.15 21.55
N GLY A 92 2.18 7.92 21.83
CA GLY A 92 1.35 6.86 22.40
C GLY A 92 0.29 6.35 21.43
N PHE A 93 0.55 6.41 20.12
CA PHE A 93 -0.37 5.96 19.08
C PHE A 93 -0.01 4.56 18.58
N GLN A 94 -1.03 3.76 18.26
CA GLN A 94 -0.84 2.51 17.54
C GLN A 94 -0.84 2.79 16.02
N GLY A 95 0.16 2.26 15.31
CA GLY A 95 0.13 2.08 13.87
C GLY A 95 -0.24 0.64 13.50
N SER A 96 -1.00 0.48 12.41
CA SER A 96 -1.31 -0.82 11.80
C SER A 96 -0.47 -1.02 10.52
N PHE A 97 0.45 -1.97 10.54
CA PHE A 97 1.40 -2.22 9.46
C PHE A 97 0.97 -3.43 8.64
N PHE A 98 0.74 -3.24 7.34
CA PHE A 98 0.31 -4.27 6.39
C PHE A 98 1.50 -4.66 5.51
N ILE A 99 1.92 -5.92 5.62
CA ILE A 99 3.21 -6.37 5.10
C ILE A 99 2.98 -7.48 4.07
N PRO A 100 3.55 -7.36 2.85
CA PRO A 100 3.56 -8.45 1.89
C PRO A 100 4.56 -9.53 2.32
N GLY A 101 4.13 -10.79 2.38
CA GLY A 101 4.96 -11.89 2.91
C GLY A 101 6.29 -12.10 2.18
N LYS A 102 6.37 -11.79 0.88
CA LYS A 102 7.60 -11.94 0.08
C LYS A 102 8.75 -11.05 0.55
N THR A 103 8.44 -9.86 1.04
CA THR A 103 9.42 -8.80 1.31
C THR A 103 10.50 -9.18 2.33
N PHE A 104 10.13 -9.95 3.36
CA PHE A 104 11.06 -10.40 4.40
C PHE A 104 11.42 -11.89 4.31
N THR A 105 10.70 -12.68 3.50
CA THR A 105 10.96 -14.13 3.37
C THR A 105 11.99 -14.47 2.30
N THR A 106 11.97 -13.76 1.17
CA THR A 106 12.90 -14.03 0.05
C THR A 106 13.84 -12.88 -0.24
N HIS A 107 13.66 -11.73 0.42
CA HIS A 107 14.42 -10.50 0.18
C HIS A 107 14.42 -10.09 -1.30
N GLN A 108 13.29 -10.28 -1.97
CA GLN A 108 13.10 -9.87 -3.36
C GLN A 108 12.34 -8.55 -3.45
N LEU A 109 12.81 -7.67 -4.33
CA LEU A 109 12.14 -6.41 -4.63
C LEU A 109 10.82 -6.67 -5.36
N LEU A 110 9.72 -6.16 -4.80
CA LEU A 110 8.41 -6.21 -5.45
C LEU A 110 8.43 -5.38 -6.73
N ASP A 111 7.68 -5.82 -7.75
CA ASP A 111 7.66 -5.16 -9.06
C ASP A 111 7.15 -3.71 -8.98
N VAL A 112 6.20 -3.45 -8.07
CA VAL A 112 5.71 -2.10 -7.79
C VAL A 112 6.83 -1.18 -7.33
N ASN A 113 7.77 -1.70 -6.53
CA ASN A 113 8.87 -0.92 -6.00
C ASN A 113 9.93 -0.66 -7.06
N LYS A 114 10.19 -1.59 -7.98
CA LYS A 114 11.03 -1.29 -9.16
C LYS A 114 10.53 -0.03 -9.85
N ILE A 115 9.23 0.04 -10.11
CA ILE A 115 8.58 1.15 -10.82
C ILE A 115 8.67 2.46 -10.00
N HIS A 116 8.42 2.42 -8.70
CA HIS A 116 8.54 3.60 -7.84
C HIS A 116 9.94 4.19 -7.87
N TYR A 117 10.98 3.36 -7.76
CA TYR A 117 12.37 3.81 -7.74
C TYR A 117 12.89 4.22 -9.11
N ILE A 118 12.43 3.59 -10.19
CA ILE A 118 12.69 4.07 -11.56
C ILE A 118 12.10 5.47 -11.73
N LEU A 119 10.83 5.68 -11.34
CA LEU A 119 10.18 6.99 -11.45
C LEU A 119 10.84 8.07 -10.58
N ALA A 120 11.36 7.69 -9.41
CA ALA A 120 12.08 8.61 -8.53
C ALA A 120 13.49 8.96 -9.01
N SER A 121 14.07 8.16 -9.92
CA SER A 121 15.46 8.32 -10.39
C SER A 121 15.56 8.84 -11.83
N ALA A 122 14.55 8.59 -12.65
CA ALA A 122 14.56 8.90 -14.07
C ALA A 122 13.88 10.24 -14.36
N ASP A 123 14.42 10.97 -15.34
CA ASP A 123 13.68 12.02 -16.03
C ASP A 123 12.48 11.41 -16.76
N ILE A 124 11.27 11.88 -16.43
CA ILE A 124 10.03 11.25 -16.90
C ILE A 124 9.89 11.27 -18.42
N ALA A 125 10.37 12.32 -19.10
CA ALA A 125 10.29 12.40 -20.56
C ALA A 125 11.20 11.35 -21.23
N LYS A 126 12.41 11.16 -20.70
CA LYS A 126 13.31 10.09 -21.16
C LYS A 126 12.76 8.70 -20.84
N LEU A 127 12.20 8.51 -19.64
CA LEU A 127 11.65 7.22 -19.24
C LEU A 127 10.50 6.77 -20.15
N VAL A 128 9.59 7.69 -20.52
CA VAL A 128 8.52 7.37 -21.47
C VAL A 128 9.06 6.92 -22.82
N VAL A 129 10.12 7.56 -23.32
CA VAL A 129 10.78 7.16 -24.58
C VAL A 129 11.36 5.77 -24.46
N ASP A 130 12.09 5.48 -23.39
CA ASP A 130 12.70 4.17 -23.18
C ASP A 130 11.66 3.05 -23.02
N VAL A 131 10.58 3.28 -22.27
CA VAL A 131 9.47 2.34 -22.12
C VAL A 131 8.87 2.03 -23.49
N LYS A 132 8.57 3.04 -24.30
CA LYS A 132 8.02 2.86 -25.65
C LYS A 132 8.97 2.09 -26.56
N GLN A 133 10.27 2.40 -26.53
CA GLN A 133 11.27 1.68 -27.31
C GLN A 133 11.37 0.20 -26.91
N LYS A 134 11.32 -0.11 -25.61
CA LYS A 134 11.30 -1.49 -25.12
C LYS A 134 10.03 -2.21 -25.55
N MET A 135 8.87 -1.57 -25.44
CA MET A 135 7.61 -2.12 -25.95
C MET A 135 7.71 -2.43 -27.45
N ASP A 136 8.10 -1.46 -28.27
CA ASP A 136 8.24 -1.64 -29.72
C ASP A 136 9.23 -2.75 -30.08
N TYR A 137 10.30 -2.93 -29.28
CA TYR A 137 11.27 -4.01 -29.47
C TYR A 137 10.67 -5.40 -29.24
N TYR A 138 9.86 -5.58 -28.20
CA TYR A 138 9.28 -6.88 -27.83
C TYR A 138 7.95 -7.20 -28.54
N ARG A 139 7.23 -6.19 -29.02
CA ARG A 139 5.97 -6.36 -29.76
C ARG A 139 6.19 -7.13 -31.05
N GLY A 140 5.32 -8.09 -31.34
CA GLY A 140 5.36 -8.92 -32.55
C GLY A 140 6.48 -9.97 -32.55
N ARG A 141 7.20 -10.12 -31.43
CA ARG A 141 8.13 -11.23 -31.19
C ARG A 141 7.44 -12.33 -30.38
N GLU A 142 7.72 -12.37 -29.07
CA GLU A 142 7.10 -13.31 -28.12
C GLU A 142 5.76 -12.78 -27.58
N PHE A 143 5.51 -11.47 -27.71
CA PHE A 143 4.36 -10.82 -27.12
C PHE A 143 3.53 -10.09 -28.18
N ASP A 144 2.22 -10.22 -28.06
CA ASP A 144 1.23 -9.55 -28.92
C ASP A 144 0.35 -8.63 -28.05
N TYR A 145 0.31 -7.35 -28.41
CA TYR A 145 -0.45 -6.30 -27.75
C TYR A 145 -0.53 -5.06 -28.66
N PRO A 146 -1.49 -4.13 -28.40
CA PRO A 146 -1.68 -2.95 -29.25
C PRO A 146 -0.43 -2.07 -29.40
N ASP A 147 -0.39 -1.25 -30.44
CA ASP A 147 0.77 -0.40 -30.69
C ASP A 147 0.94 0.71 -29.62
N THR A 148 2.14 1.28 -29.55
CA THR A 148 2.50 2.26 -28.52
C THR A 148 1.71 3.57 -28.60
N VAL A 149 1.17 3.93 -29.77
CA VAL A 149 0.31 5.11 -29.96
C VAL A 149 -1.09 4.81 -29.42
N GLU A 150 -1.64 3.64 -29.73
CA GLU A 150 -2.92 3.19 -29.21
C GLU A 150 -2.92 3.13 -27.67
N LEU A 151 -1.92 2.44 -27.10
CA LEU A 151 -1.78 2.31 -25.65
C LEU A 151 -1.55 3.66 -24.96
N TRP A 152 -0.81 4.57 -25.60
CA TRP A 152 -0.64 5.92 -25.06
C TRP A 152 -1.98 6.65 -24.97
N ASN A 153 -2.76 6.65 -26.05
CA ASN A 153 -4.05 7.34 -26.09
C ASN A 153 -5.05 6.77 -25.08
N GLN A 154 -4.98 5.47 -24.82
CA GLN A 154 -5.87 4.80 -23.87
C GLN A 154 -5.46 5.03 -22.41
N TYR A 155 -4.15 4.98 -22.10
CA TYR A 155 -3.69 4.87 -20.72
C TYR A 155 -2.99 6.11 -20.17
N ALA A 156 -2.52 7.04 -21.01
CA ALA A 156 -1.88 8.28 -20.56
C ALA A 156 -2.93 9.35 -20.19
N ILE A 157 -3.45 9.28 -18.97
CA ILE A 157 -4.48 10.19 -18.45
C ILE A 157 -3.95 10.84 -17.17
N ASP A 158 -4.20 12.13 -16.98
CA ASP A 158 -3.86 12.80 -15.72
C ASP A 158 -4.73 12.27 -14.57
N GLU A 159 -4.11 11.98 -13.44
CA GLU A 159 -4.77 11.52 -12.21
C GLU A 159 -4.57 12.51 -11.06
N ARG A 160 -5.18 12.20 -9.91
CA ARG A 160 -5.17 13.05 -8.71
C ARG A 160 -3.76 13.49 -8.28
N PHE A 161 -2.76 12.62 -8.43
CA PHE A 161 -1.39 12.83 -7.93
C PHE A 161 -0.29 12.62 -8.98
N ASP A 162 -0.65 12.17 -10.18
CA ASP A 162 0.28 11.75 -11.23
C ASP A 162 -0.11 12.42 -12.55
N GLY A 163 0.88 12.98 -13.26
CA GLY A 163 0.70 13.45 -14.64
C GLY A 163 0.60 12.27 -15.61
N LYS A 164 0.00 12.51 -16.78
CA LYS A 164 -0.26 11.48 -17.80
C LYS A 164 0.93 10.59 -18.16
N GLU A 165 2.16 11.15 -18.19
CA GLU A 165 3.39 10.38 -18.45
C GLU A 165 3.64 9.35 -17.36
N THR A 166 3.54 9.75 -16.09
CA THR A 166 3.73 8.87 -14.93
C THR A 166 2.64 7.81 -14.88
N VAL A 167 1.38 8.21 -15.13
CA VAL A 167 0.24 7.29 -15.19
C VAL A 167 0.44 6.25 -16.30
N PHE A 168 0.90 6.67 -17.48
CA PHE A 168 1.21 5.76 -18.58
C PHE A 168 2.28 4.73 -18.16
N VAL A 169 3.42 5.18 -17.63
CA VAL A 169 4.49 4.27 -17.18
C VAL A 169 3.98 3.30 -16.12
N LYS A 170 3.26 3.78 -15.10
CA LYS A 170 2.69 2.93 -14.04
C LYS A 170 1.76 1.88 -14.63
N ARG A 171 0.74 2.27 -15.41
CA ARG A 171 -0.23 1.33 -15.97
C ARG A 171 0.42 0.29 -16.88
N ILE A 172 1.33 0.72 -17.76
CA ILE A 172 2.07 -0.17 -18.65
C ILE A 172 2.87 -1.22 -17.87
N LEU A 173 3.60 -0.79 -16.85
CA LEU A 173 4.51 -1.66 -16.10
C LEU A 173 3.86 -2.36 -14.90
N GLN A 174 2.65 -1.98 -14.47
CA GLN A 174 1.92 -2.63 -13.38
C GLN A 174 0.81 -3.57 -13.85
N THR A 175 0.08 -3.22 -14.92
CA THR A 175 -1.18 -3.93 -15.26
C THR A 175 -1.40 -4.24 -16.73
N VAL A 176 -1.00 -3.36 -17.66
CA VAL A 176 -1.40 -3.48 -19.07
C VAL A 176 -0.59 -4.52 -19.84
N LEU A 177 0.74 -4.50 -19.73
CA LEU A 177 1.56 -5.49 -20.44
C LEU A 177 1.50 -6.87 -19.75
N PRO A 178 1.77 -7.97 -20.47
CA PRO A 178 1.95 -9.29 -19.86
C PRO A 178 3.02 -9.26 -18.77
N GLU A 179 2.76 -9.93 -17.64
CA GLU A 179 3.62 -9.88 -16.44
C GLU A 179 5.10 -10.20 -16.75
N LYS A 180 5.37 -11.28 -17.48
CA LYS A 180 6.72 -11.65 -17.90
C LYS A 180 7.44 -10.50 -18.62
N LEU A 181 6.72 -9.79 -19.49
CA LEU A 181 7.28 -8.66 -20.22
C LEU A 181 7.48 -7.43 -19.31
N ARG A 182 6.53 -7.14 -18.42
CA ARG A 182 6.68 -6.05 -17.44
C ARG A 182 7.92 -6.26 -16.58
N ASN A 183 8.19 -7.49 -16.16
CA ASN A 183 9.35 -7.80 -15.32
C ASN A 183 10.66 -7.68 -16.08
N ILE A 184 10.70 -8.09 -17.36
CA ILE A 184 11.87 -7.86 -18.21
C ILE A 184 12.14 -6.36 -18.38
N ILE A 185 11.11 -5.59 -18.75
CA ILE A 185 11.26 -4.16 -19.00
C ILE A 185 11.60 -3.40 -17.72
N SER A 186 10.94 -3.72 -16.60
CA SER A 186 11.18 -3.05 -15.33
C SER A 186 12.59 -3.34 -14.79
N SER A 187 13.10 -4.57 -14.89
CA SER A 187 14.48 -4.90 -14.51
C SER A 187 15.52 -4.18 -15.37
N ASP A 188 15.33 -4.14 -16.69
CA ASP A 188 16.22 -3.39 -17.61
C ASP A 188 16.25 -1.88 -17.28
N LEU A 189 15.08 -1.29 -16.99
CA LEU A 189 14.98 0.13 -16.64
C LEU A 189 15.53 0.40 -15.24
N PHE A 190 15.35 -0.55 -14.31
CA PHE A 190 15.88 -0.45 -12.96
C PHE A 190 17.40 -0.38 -12.97
N GLU A 191 18.06 -1.29 -13.69
CA GLU A 191 19.52 -1.30 -13.88
C GLU A 191 20.01 0.03 -14.49
N LYS A 192 19.26 0.56 -15.46
CA LYS A 192 19.61 1.81 -16.15
C LYS A 192 19.52 3.04 -15.24
N TYR A 193 18.52 3.12 -14.35
CA TYR A 193 18.14 4.38 -13.70
C TYR A 193 18.41 4.44 -12.20
N VAL A 194 18.34 3.32 -11.47
CA VAL A 194 18.26 3.36 -9.99
C VAL A 194 19.63 3.36 -9.33
N GLY A 195 20.66 2.86 -10.03
CA GLY A 195 22.06 2.94 -9.59
C GLY A 195 22.48 1.95 -8.48
N VAL A 196 21.61 1.00 -8.14
CA VAL A 196 21.89 -0.17 -7.28
C VAL A 196 21.23 -1.40 -7.87
N THR A 197 21.58 -2.60 -7.39
CA THR A 197 20.89 -3.83 -7.79
C THR A 197 19.53 -3.97 -7.10
N GLU A 198 18.63 -4.75 -7.69
CA GLU A 198 17.32 -5.04 -7.08
C GLU A 198 17.46 -5.69 -5.70
N GLU A 199 18.44 -6.60 -5.56
CA GLU A 199 18.76 -7.26 -4.30
C GLU A 199 19.24 -6.26 -3.24
N GLN A 200 20.19 -5.38 -3.58
CA GLN A 200 20.66 -4.34 -2.66
C GLN A 200 19.50 -3.46 -2.20
N LEU A 201 18.64 -3.02 -3.13
CA LEU A 201 17.51 -2.20 -2.76
C LEU A 201 16.51 -2.97 -1.89
N ALA A 202 16.24 -4.25 -2.15
CA ALA A 202 15.33 -5.04 -1.32
C ALA A 202 15.80 -5.11 0.15
N TYR A 203 17.09 -5.31 0.39
CA TYR A 203 17.68 -5.29 1.73
C TYR A 203 17.71 -3.89 2.37
N GLU A 204 17.79 -2.83 1.58
CA GLU A 204 17.71 -1.44 2.06
C GLU A 204 16.25 -0.99 2.30
N LEU A 205 15.26 -1.63 1.67
CA LEU A 205 13.90 -1.13 1.57
C LEU A 205 12.93 -1.76 2.57
N TYR A 206 13.02 -3.07 2.80
CA TYR A 206 12.02 -3.79 3.59
C TYR A 206 12.47 -4.02 5.02
N MET A 207 11.50 -4.11 5.92
CA MET A 207 11.74 -4.57 7.28
C MET A 207 12.19 -6.04 7.30
N THR A 208 13.06 -6.34 8.25
CA THR A 208 13.41 -7.72 8.64
C THR A 208 12.35 -8.28 9.58
N SER A 209 12.25 -9.62 9.69
CA SER A 209 11.37 -10.28 10.67
C SER A 209 11.61 -9.80 12.10
N GLU A 210 12.85 -9.52 12.50
CA GLU A 210 13.18 -8.99 13.83
C GLU A 210 12.54 -7.62 14.09
N GLN A 211 12.55 -6.73 13.09
CA GLN A 211 11.91 -5.42 13.17
C GLN A 211 10.38 -5.55 13.24
N ILE A 212 9.79 -6.47 12.46
CA ILE A 212 8.35 -6.76 12.53
C ILE A 212 7.98 -7.32 13.92
N ARG A 213 8.77 -8.23 14.48
CA ARG A 213 8.56 -8.74 15.86
C ARG A 213 8.68 -7.62 16.90
N THR A 214 9.60 -6.69 16.68
CA THR A 214 9.77 -5.52 17.56
C THR A 214 8.52 -4.64 17.54
N LEU A 215 7.98 -4.31 16.35
CA LEU A 215 6.72 -3.56 16.23
C LEU A 215 5.59 -4.24 17.00
N ARG A 216 5.38 -5.55 16.77
CA ARG A 216 4.34 -6.33 17.46
C ARG A 216 4.51 -6.30 18.98
N LYS A 217 5.74 -6.46 19.47
CA LYS A 217 6.06 -6.47 20.91
C LYS A 217 5.81 -5.11 21.58
N HIS A 218 5.92 -4.01 20.83
CA HIS A 218 5.62 -2.65 21.29
C HIS A 218 4.17 -2.22 21.03
N GLY A 219 3.28 -3.18 20.77
CA GLY A 219 1.83 -2.94 20.71
C GLY A 219 1.34 -2.39 19.36
N MET A 220 2.18 -2.37 18.33
CA MET A 220 1.77 -2.07 16.97
C MET A 220 1.00 -3.26 16.38
N PHE A 221 0.02 -2.98 15.53
CA PHE A 221 -0.77 -4.02 14.88
C PHE A 221 -0.10 -4.46 13.57
N ILE A 222 -0.09 -5.77 13.29
CA ILE A 222 0.42 -6.32 12.04
C ILE A 222 -0.72 -6.99 11.26
N GLY A 223 -0.89 -6.60 9.99
CA GLY A 223 -1.86 -7.16 9.06
C GLY A 223 -1.20 -7.68 7.78
N ILE A 224 -2.02 -8.26 6.90
CA ILE A 224 -1.57 -8.89 5.65
C ILE A 224 -1.77 -7.95 4.47
N HIS A 225 -0.79 -7.93 3.56
CA HIS A 225 -0.84 -7.20 2.29
C HIS A 225 -0.55 -8.10 1.07
N GLY A 226 -1.12 -9.32 1.09
CA GLY A 226 -0.80 -10.39 0.14
C GLY A 226 0.59 -11.01 0.36
N TYR A 227 1.01 -11.90 -0.53
CA TYR A 227 2.37 -12.43 -0.52
C TYR A 227 3.26 -11.68 -1.52
N ASP A 228 2.88 -11.66 -2.79
CA ASP A 228 3.61 -11.03 -3.90
C ASP A 228 3.14 -9.59 -4.19
N HIS A 229 2.17 -9.06 -3.43
CA HIS A 229 1.57 -7.73 -3.65
C HIS A 229 0.90 -7.61 -5.04
N TYR A 230 0.12 -8.63 -5.42
CA TYR A 230 -0.64 -8.64 -6.68
C TYR A 230 -1.98 -7.94 -6.59
N TRP A 231 -2.53 -7.56 -7.75
CA TRP A 231 -3.93 -7.20 -7.92
C TRP A 231 -4.80 -8.45 -7.71
N LEU A 232 -5.11 -8.79 -6.46
CA LEU A 232 -5.73 -10.07 -6.10
C LEU A 232 -7.03 -10.34 -6.86
N GLY A 233 -7.83 -9.30 -7.11
CA GLY A 233 -9.07 -9.42 -7.87
C GLY A 233 -8.91 -9.77 -9.36
N ASN A 234 -7.69 -9.62 -9.90
CA ASN A 234 -7.36 -9.88 -11.31
C ASN A 234 -6.66 -11.24 -11.53
N LEU A 235 -6.27 -11.92 -10.45
CA LEU A 235 -5.62 -13.23 -10.54
C LEU A 235 -6.64 -14.33 -10.89
N SER A 236 -6.16 -15.42 -11.47
CA SER A 236 -6.96 -16.65 -11.52
C SER A 236 -7.23 -17.16 -10.10
N THR A 237 -8.33 -17.90 -9.91
CA THR A 237 -8.71 -18.44 -8.60
C THR A 237 -7.58 -19.22 -7.92
N GLU A 238 -6.80 -20.00 -8.68
CA GLU A 238 -5.71 -20.79 -8.13
C GLU A 238 -4.50 -19.94 -7.72
N GLN A 239 -4.10 -18.97 -8.55
CA GLN A 239 -3.03 -18.02 -8.20
C GLN A 239 -3.42 -17.15 -6.99
N MET A 240 -4.67 -16.70 -6.95
CA MET A 240 -5.21 -15.92 -5.84
C MET A 240 -5.17 -16.70 -4.51
N LYS A 241 -5.59 -17.96 -4.54
CA LYS A 241 -5.50 -18.85 -3.36
C LYS A 241 -4.06 -19.07 -2.95
N GLU A 242 -3.17 -19.34 -3.89
CA GLU A 242 -1.75 -19.54 -3.60
C GLU A 242 -1.15 -18.32 -2.90
N ASP A 243 -1.37 -17.11 -3.42
CA ASP A 243 -0.87 -15.87 -2.82
C ASP A 243 -1.38 -15.68 -1.39
N ILE A 244 -2.70 -15.78 -1.18
CA ILE A 244 -3.32 -15.55 0.14
C ILE A 244 -2.90 -16.61 1.15
N LEU A 245 -2.91 -17.89 0.78
CA LEU A 245 -2.55 -18.97 1.70
C LEU A 245 -1.07 -18.91 2.08
N LYS A 246 -0.20 -18.56 1.13
CA LYS A 246 1.22 -18.36 1.38
C LYS A 246 1.48 -17.12 2.24
N ALA A 247 0.73 -16.04 2.04
CA ALA A 247 0.77 -14.88 2.92
C ALA A 247 0.38 -15.27 4.36
N LEU A 248 -0.69 -16.06 4.54
CA LEU A 248 -1.13 -16.52 5.86
C LEU A 248 -0.10 -17.42 6.55
N GLU A 249 0.52 -18.34 5.80
CA GLU A 249 1.57 -19.21 6.33
C GLU A 249 2.80 -18.40 6.76
N THR A 250 3.26 -17.48 5.92
CA THR A 250 4.46 -16.69 6.20
C THR A 250 4.25 -15.63 7.28
N MET A 251 3.03 -15.13 7.42
CA MET A 251 2.67 -14.12 8.42
C MET A 251 2.18 -14.72 9.75
N ASP A 252 2.10 -16.05 9.86
CA ASP A 252 1.48 -16.76 11.00
C ASP A 252 2.04 -16.31 12.37
N GLU A 253 3.36 -16.08 12.44
CA GLU A 253 4.01 -15.62 13.68
C GLU A 253 3.68 -14.18 14.08
N PHE A 254 3.06 -13.38 13.19
CA PHE A 254 2.81 -11.95 13.37
C PHE A 254 1.33 -11.58 13.54
N ILE A 255 0.42 -12.45 13.12
CA ILE A 255 -1.03 -12.18 13.13
C ILE A 255 -1.78 -13.05 14.15
N ASP A 256 -3.09 -12.81 14.28
CA ASP A 256 -4.03 -13.77 14.85
C ASP A 256 -4.82 -14.41 13.71
N ARG A 257 -4.63 -15.72 13.48
CA ARG A 257 -5.29 -16.45 12.38
C ARG A 257 -6.82 -16.47 12.45
N LYS A 258 -7.41 -16.13 13.59
CA LYS A 258 -8.88 -16.10 13.74
C LYS A 258 -9.47 -14.72 13.46
N GLU A 259 -8.66 -13.67 13.57
CA GLU A 259 -9.12 -12.28 13.55
C GLU A 259 -8.10 -11.36 12.87
N TRP A 260 -7.50 -11.80 11.77
CA TRP A 260 -6.52 -11.00 11.04
C TRP A 260 -7.20 -9.96 10.13
N VAL A 261 -6.43 -8.96 9.71
CA VAL A 261 -6.91 -7.86 8.86
C VAL A 261 -6.17 -7.86 7.55
N MET A 262 -6.93 -7.77 6.45
CA MET A 262 -6.42 -7.62 5.10
C MET A 262 -6.36 -6.14 4.73
N ASN A 263 -5.30 -5.75 4.07
CA ASN A 263 -5.30 -4.56 3.25
C ASN A 263 -5.05 -4.99 1.81
N TYR A 264 -5.95 -4.65 0.89
CA TYR A 264 -5.86 -5.16 -0.48
C TYR A 264 -4.79 -4.39 -1.25
N PRO A 265 -3.75 -5.06 -1.81
CA PRO A 265 -2.81 -4.38 -2.70
C PRO A 265 -3.57 -3.70 -3.84
N TYR A 266 -3.27 -2.42 -4.06
CA TYR A 266 -3.97 -1.55 -5.04
C TYR A 266 -5.48 -1.41 -4.83
N GLY A 267 -6.02 -1.81 -3.66
CA GLY A 267 -7.47 -1.88 -3.44
C GLY A 267 -8.16 -2.96 -4.27
N SER A 268 -7.42 -3.91 -4.86
CA SER A 268 -7.96 -4.90 -5.79
C SER A 268 -8.53 -6.13 -5.07
N TYR A 269 -9.82 -6.35 -5.23
CA TYR A 269 -10.53 -7.52 -4.72
C TYR A 269 -11.67 -7.92 -5.66
N ASN A 270 -12.20 -9.13 -5.47
CA ASN A 270 -13.44 -9.63 -6.07
C ASN A 270 -14.16 -10.56 -5.07
N ASP A 271 -15.33 -11.08 -5.42
CA ASP A 271 -16.12 -11.94 -4.51
C ASP A 271 -15.39 -13.22 -4.08
N ASP A 272 -14.50 -13.75 -4.93
CA ASP A 272 -13.71 -14.94 -4.60
C ASP A 272 -12.64 -14.63 -3.56
N VAL A 273 -11.97 -13.46 -3.66
CA VAL A 273 -11.03 -12.97 -2.65
C VAL A 273 -11.76 -12.80 -1.32
N LEU A 274 -12.90 -12.08 -1.31
CA LEU A 274 -13.66 -11.82 -0.09
C LEU A 274 -14.12 -13.10 0.60
N ARG A 275 -14.61 -14.07 -0.19
CA ARG A 275 -15.01 -15.38 0.32
C ARG A 275 -13.82 -16.13 0.92
N LEU A 276 -12.71 -16.22 0.20
CA LEU A 276 -11.54 -16.97 0.66
C LEU A 276 -10.97 -16.39 1.96
N ILE A 277 -10.77 -15.08 2.05
CA ILE A 277 -10.20 -14.48 3.27
C ILE A 277 -11.16 -14.62 4.46
N GLY A 278 -12.47 -14.50 4.24
CA GLY A 278 -13.49 -14.66 5.28
C GLY A 278 -13.54 -16.10 5.81
N GLU A 279 -13.48 -17.09 4.93
CA GLU A 279 -13.37 -18.52 5.29
C GLU A 279 -12.07 -18.83 6.05
N ASN A 280 -11.04 -17.99 5.88
CA ASN A 280 -9.73 -18.13 6.54
C ASN A 280 -9.51 -17.15 7.70
N GLY A 281 -10.56 -16.56 8.25
CA GLY A 281 -10.50 -15.79 9.51
C GLY A 281 -10.19 -14.31 9.39
N ALA A 282 -10.25 -13.71 8.19
CA ALA A 282 -10.17 -12.26 8.06
C ALA A 282 -11.40 -11.62 8.69
N CYS A 283 -11.20 -10.64 9.58
CA CYS A 283 -12.29 -9.92 10.22
C CYS A 283 -12.53 -8.52 9.65
N ILE A 284 -11.48 -7.89 9.09
CA ILE A 284 -11.55 -6.58 8.42
C ILE A 284 -10.76 -6.63 7.11
N GLY A 285 -11.22 -5.87 6.13
CA GLY A 285 -10.55 -5.63 4.86
C GLY A 285 -10.54 -4.14 4.53
N LEU A 286 -9.39 -3.61 4.15
CA LEU A 286 -9.19 -2.19 3.87
C LEU A 286 -8.96 -1.95 2.37
N THR A 287 -9.72 -1.01 1.78
CA THR A 287 -9.65 -0.66 0.35
C THR A 287 -8.92 0.66 0.12
N THR A 288 -8.86 1.12 -1.13
CA THR A 288 -8.33 2.44 -1.52
C THR A 288 -9.44 3.43 -1.89
N ASP A 289 -10.71 3.10 -1.61
CA ASP A 289 -11.83 4.01 -1.86
C ASP A 289 -11.70 5.26 -0.99
N THR A 290 -11.62 6.43 -1.61
CA THR A 290 -11.32 7.70 -0.92
C THR A 290 -12.56 8.26 -0.20
N ARG A 291 -12.83 7.80 1.02
CA ARG A 291 -13.85 8.37 1.93
C ARG A 291 -13.63 7.90 3.37
N ALA A 292 -14.38 8.47 4.33
CA ALA A 292 -14.51 7.91 5.67
C ALA A 292 -15.39 6.65 5.66
N ALA A 293 -15.04 5.69 6.50
CA ALA A 293 -15.82 4.48 6.73
C ALA A 293 -17.02 4.79 7.64
N GLU A 294 -18.15 4.13 7.39
CA GLU A 294 -19.36 4.18 8.22
C GLU A 294 -19.53 2.82 8.92
N ILE A 295 -19.07 2.72 10.17
CA ILE A 295 -19.13 1.47 10.93
C ILE A 295 -20.59 1.06 11.15
N GLY A 296 -20.89 -0.22 10.87
CA GLY A 296 -22.24 -0.79 10.90
C GLY A 296 -23.03 -0.67 9.59
N LYS A 297 -22.54 0.10 8.61
CA LYS A 297 -23.12 0.21 7.26
C LYS A 297 -22.20 -0.38 6.20
N ASP A 298 -20.93 -0.01 6.23
CA ASP A 298 -19.94 -0.57 5.32
C ASP A 298 -19.68 -2.04 5.66
N SER A 299 -19.40 -2.85 4.63
CA SER A 299 -18.94 -4.22 4.86
C SER A 299 -17.62 -4.17 5.64
N ALA A 300 -17.51 -4.99 6.69
CA ALA A 300 -16.31 -5.15 7.49
C ALA A 300 -15.06 -5.43 6.63
N LEU A 301 -15.25 -6.17 5.54
CA LEU A 301 -14.19 -6.54 4.61
C LEU A 301 -13.89 -5.44 3.57
N LEU A 302 -14.58 -4.30 3.58
CA LEU A 302 -14.44 -3.27 2.54
C LEU A 302 -14.43 -1.85 3.13
N LEU A 303 -13.67 -1.65 4.21
CA LEU A 303 -13.57 -0.32 4.82
C LEU A 303 -12.71 0.61 3.93
N PRO A 304 -13.24 1.78 3.54
CA PRO A 304 -12.53 2.78 2.74
C PRO A 304 -11.41 3.47 3.52
N ARG A 305 -10.47 4.09 2.81
CA ARG A 305 -9.33 4.80 3.39
C ARG A 305 -9.12 6.16 2.75
N LEU A 306 -8.46 7.05 3.47
CA LEU A 306 -8.01 8.36 3.01
C LEU A 306 -6.49 8.36 2.88
N ASP A 307 -5.97 8.94 1.79
CA ASP A 307 -4.53 9.08 1.60
C ASP A 307 -3.95 10.00 2.68
N CYS A 308 -2.73 9.77 3.15
CA CYS A 308 -2.09 10.67 4.12
C CYS A 308 -2.06 12.14 3.67
N ASN A 309 -2.03 12.41 2.36
CA ASN A 309 -2.08 13.76 1.81
C ASN A 309 -3.45 14.45 1.97
N ASP A 310 -4.51 13.70 2.32
CA ASP A 310 -5.83 14.25 2.63
C ASP A 310 -5.90 15.01 3.96
N PHE A 311 -4.87 14.87 4.81
CA PHE A 311 -4.82 15.44 6.15
C PHE A 311 -3.83 16.61 6.27
N PRO A 312 -4.03 17.53 7.23
CA PRO A 312 -3.12 18.65 7.47
C PRO A 312 -1.74 18.12 7.91
N PRO A 313 -0.63 18.76 7.53
CA PRO A 313 -0.55 20.08 6.91
C PRO A 313 -0.66 20.04 5.37
N LYS A 314 -0.70 18.87 4.74
CA LYS A 314 -0.72 18.73 3.27
C LYS A 314 -1.99 19.29 2.66
N SER A 315 -3.15 18.98 3.24
CA SER A 315 -4.44 19.51 2.81
C SER A 315 -5.50 19.42 3.89
N GLU A 316 -6.69 19.90 3.59
CA GLU A 316 -7.89 19.82 4.44
C GLU A 316 -8.97 18.93 3.80
N ASN A 317 -8.59 18.08 2.84
CA ASN A 317 -9.52 17.32 2.01
C ASN A 317 -10.33 16.27 2.80
N TYR A 318 -9.79 15.75 3.91
CA TYR A 318 -10.51 14.84 4.80
C TYR A 318 -11.85 15.42 5.31
N LYS A 319 -11.99 16.76 5.39
CA LYS A 319 -13.23 17.44 5.80
C LYS A 319 -14.41 17.16 4.87
N ARG A 320 -14.18 16.76 3.61
CA ARG A 320 -15.24 16.38 2.66
C ARG A 320 -16.01 15.14 3.12
N TRP A 321 -15.43 14.36 4.03
CA TRP A 321 -15.95 13.07 4.47
C TRP A 321 -16.37 13.05 5.95
N LYS A 322 -16.20 14.18 6.66
CA LYS A 322 -16.61 14.35 8.06
C LYS A 322 -18.11 14.32 8.24
#